data_AF-A0AAJ2BS85-F1
#
_entry.id   AF-A0AAJ2BS85-F1
#
_cell.length_a   1.000
_cell.length_b   1.000
_cell.length_c   1.000
_cell.angle_alpha   90.00
_cell.angle_beta   90.00
_cell.angle_gamma   90.00
#
_symmetry.space_group_name_H-M   'P 1'
#
loop_
_entity.id
_entity.type
_entity.pdbx_description
1 polymer ?
#
loop_
_entity_poly.entity_id
_entity_poly.type
_entity_poly.pdbx_seq_one_letter_code
_entity_poly.pdbx_strand_id
1 'polypeptide(L)' 'MTVARSATTLPQTNTLAQRLTATLLAGLLGLSLVFLAGFSHIEALHNGAHDTRHSEGFPCH' A
#
# COMPACT_ATOMS: atom_id res chain seq x y z
N MET A 1 -4.11 -35.35 -21.27
CA MET A 1 -3.24 -34.42 -22.02
C MET A 1 -3.28 -33.09 -21.31
N THR A 2 -2.21 -32.71 -20.60
CA THR A 2 -2.12 -31.43 -19.88
C THR A 2 -1.07 -30.59 -20.59
N VAL A 3 -1.48 -29.48 -21.20
CA VAL A 3 -0.55 -28.54 -21.86
C VAL A 3 0.06 -27.65 -20.78
N ALA A 4 1.38 -27.76 -20.57
CA ALA A 4 2.10 -26.80 -19.73
C ALA A 4 2.22 -25.47 -20.49
N ARG A 5 1.70 -24.38 -19.90
CA ARG A 5 1.91 -23.02 -20.41
C ARG A 5 3.23 -22.49 -19.86
N SER A 6 4.22 -22.32 -20.73
CA SER A 6 5.45 -21.59 -20.40
C SER A 6 5.13 -20.10 -20.36
N ALA A 7 5.13 -19.51 -19.16
CA ALA A 7 5.08 -18.06 -19.01
C ALA A 7 6.48 -17.49 -19.32
N THR A 8 6.62 -16.80 -20.44
CA THR A 8 7.83 -16.04 -20.76
C THR A 8 7.92 -14.84 -19.81
N THR A 9 8.80 -14.90 -18.82
CA THR A 9 9.15 -13.74 -17.99
C THR A 9 10.07 -12.82 -18.79
N LEU A 10 9.55 -11.70 -19.28
CA LEU A 10 10.38 -10.67 -19.89
C LEU A 10 11.20 -9.96 -18.79
N PRO A 11 12.48 -9.62 -19.05
CA PRO A 11 13.25 -8.80 -18.12
C PRO A 11 12.65 -7.40 -18.05
N GLN A 12 11.91 -7.12 -16.97
CA GLN A 12 11.31 -5.81 -16.72
C GLN A 12 12.33 -4.91 -16.02
N THR A 13 13.07 -4.12 -16.80
CA THR A 13 13.98 -3.10 -16.26
C THR A 13 13.19 -1.85 -15.88
N ASN A 14 12.86 -1.72 -14.59
CA ASN A 14 12.32 -0.47 -14.06
C ASN A 14 13.41 0.62 -14.11
N THR A 15 13.12 1.72 -14.80
CA THR A 15 14.03 2.87 -14.85
C THR A 15 14.15 3.55 -13.49
N LEU A 16 15.22 4.31 -13.28
CA LEU A 16 15.40 5.17 -12.10
C LEU A 16 14.17 6.09 -11.91
N ALA A 17 13.71 6.71 -13.00
CA ALA A 17 12.54 7.58 -12.99
C ALA A 17 11.29 6.86 -12.47
N GLN A 18 10.99 5.65 -12.97
CA GLN A 18 9.86 4.85 -12.49
C GLN A 18 9.95 4.54 -10.99
N ARG A 19 11.15 4.23 -10.50
CA ARG A 19 11.37 3.97 -9.07
C ARG A 19 11.15 5.22 -8.23
N LEU A 20 11.67 6.37 -8.66
CA LEU A 20 11.46 7.64 -7.96
C LEU A 20 9.99 8.04 -7.95
N THR A 21 9.29 7.91 -9.09
CA THR A 21 7.86 8.19 -9.15
C THR A 21 7.08 7.31 -8.17
N ALA A 22 7.37 6.00 -8.14
CA ALA A 22 6.73 5.08 -7.19
C ALA A 22 7.02 5.47 -5.73
N THR A 23 8.27 5.79 -5.40
CA THR A 23 8.67 6.22 -4.05
C THR A 23 8.01 7.52 -3.64
N LEU A 24 7.95 8.52 -4.54
CA LEU A 24 7.32 9.80 -4.25
C LEU A 24 5.82 9.64 -4.05
N LEU A 25 5.14 8.86 -4.89
CA LEU A 25 3.71 8.59 -4.73
C LEU A 25 3.43 7.84 -3.43
N ALA A 26 4.20 6.79 -3.12
CA ALA A 26 4.07 6.06 -1.87
C ALA A 26 4.35 6.94 -0.65
N GLY A 27 5.38 7.80 -0.72
CA GLY A 27 5.72 8.76 0.33
C GLY A 27 4.63 9.80 0.55
N LEU A 28 4.11 10.39 -0.53
CA LEU A 28 2.99 11.34 -0.46
C LEU A 28 1.73 10.69 0.11
N LEU A 29 1.42 9.46 -0.30
CA LEU A 29 0.31 8.70 0.24
C LEU A 29 0.49 8.45 1.74
N GLY A 30 1.66 7.95 2.16
CA GLY A 30 1.96 7.70 3.57
C GLY A 30 1.88 8.96 4.43
N LEU A 31 2.47 10.07 3.96
CA LEU A 31 2.39 11.37 4.64
C LEU A 31 0.93 11.85 4.74
N SER A 32 0.16 11.68 3.67
CA SER A 32 -1.27 12.05 3.66
C SER A 32 -2.05 11.25 4.68
N LEU A 33 -1.84 9.92 4.76
CA LEU A 33 -2.50 9.07 5.74
C LEU A 33 -2.19 9.48 7.18
N VAL A 34 -0.91 9.77 7.49
CA VAL A 34 -0.50 10.24 8.83
C VAL A 34 -1.14 11.59 9.17
N PHE A 35 -1.12 12.54 8.23
CA PHE A 35 -1.67 13.88 8.48
C PHE A 35 -3.19 13.87 8.60
N LEU A 36 -3.88 13.15 7.71
CA LEU A 36 -5.33 13.00 7.75
C LEU A 36 -5.75 12.29 9.03
N ALA A 37 -5.14 11.16 9.41
CA ALA A 37 -5.50 10.49 10.66
C ALA A 37 -5.18 11.36 11.89
N GLY A 38 -4.00 11.99 11.94
CA GLY A 38 -3.52 12.74 13.10
C GLY A 38 -4.22 14.08 13.36
N PHE A 39 -4.62 14.79 12.30
CA PHE A 39 -5.22 16.14 12.39
C PHE A 39 -6.68 16.20 11.91
N SER A 40 -7.29 15.04 11.65
CA SER A 40 -8.71 14.95 11.31
C SER A 40 -9.59 15.52 12.42
N HIS A 41 -10.45 16.47 12.06
CA HIS A 41 -11.59 16.88 12.87
C HIS A 41 -12.81 15.98 12.68
N ILE A 42 -12.72 15.01 11.77
CA ILE A 42 -13.77 14.03 11.47
C ILE A 42 -13.50 12.80 12.35
N GLU A 43 -14.27 12.68 13.43
CA GLU A 43 -14.23 11.56 14.38
C GLU A 43 -14.14 10.19 13.69
N ALA A 44 -14.94 9.98 12.63
CA ALA A 44 -14.95 8.72 11.87
C ALA A 44 -13.60 8.37 11.23
N LEU A 45 -12.84 9.36 10.74
CA LEU A 45 -11.54 9.12 10.09
C LEU A 45 -10.44 8.84 11.12
N HIS A 46 -10.50 9.52 12.27
CA HIS A 46 -9.58 9.26 13.39
C HIS A 46 -9.86 7.88 14.01
N ASN A 47 -11.13 7.57 14.29
CA ASN A 47 -11.56 6.29 14.85
C ASN A 47 -11.28 5.13 13.89
N GLY A 48 -11.53 5.30 12.59
CA GLY A 48 -11.16 4.29 11.58
C GLY A 48 -9.65 3.99 11.55
N ALA A 49 -8.81 5.00 11.76
CA ALA A 49 -7.35 4.79 11.86
C ALA A 49 -6.92 4.11 13.18
N HIS A 50 -7.69 4.24 14.27
CA HIS A 50 -7.45 3.45 15.48
C HIS A 50 -7.99 2.03 15.36
N ASP A 51 -9.15 1.85 14.74
CA ASP A 51 -9.79 0.55 14.52
C ASP A 51 -8.99 -0.33 13.56
N THR A 52 -8.36 0.25 12.55
CA THR A 52 -7.47 -0.49 11.64
C THR A 52 -6.33 -1.11 12.42
N ARG A 53 -5.65 -0.37 13.32
CA ARG A 53 -4.58 -0.89 14.19
C ARG A 53 -5.02 -2.10 15.03
N HIS A 54 -6.26 -2.12 15.49
CA HIS A 54 -6.82 -3.26 16.23
C HIS A 54 -7.15 -4.45 15.31
N SER A 55 -7.47 -4.19 14.05
CA SER A 55 -7.77 -5.20 13.03
C SER A 55 -6.53 -5.75 12.31
N GLU A 56 -5.42 -5.01 12.22
CA GLU A 56 -4.14 -5.52 11.67
C GLU A 56 -3.60 -6.70 12.50
N GLY A 57 -4.02 -6.80 13.76
CA GLY A 57 -3.71 -7.90 14.67
C GLY A 57 -4.67 -9.08 14.57
N PHE A 58 -5.36 -9.25 13.43
CA PHE A 58 -6.30 -10.37 13.25
C PHE A 58 -5.58 -11.70 13.52
N PRO A 59 -6.14 -12.58 14.38
CA PRO A 59 -5.50 -13.83 14.74
C PRO A 59 -5.35 -14.72 13.51
N CYS A 60 -4.12 -15.11 13.22
CA CYS A 60 -3.82 -16.22 12.33
C CYS A 60 -4.12 -17.53 13.08
N HIS A 61 -5.41 -17.85 13.17
CA HIS A 61 -5.93 -19.18 13.43
C HIS A 61 -7.15 -19.43 12.54
#